data_AF-A0A972Y7F3-F1
#
_entry.id   AF-A0A972Y7F3-F1
#
_cell.length_a   1.000
_cell.length_b   1.000
_cell.length_c   1.000
_cell.angle_alpha   90.00
_cell.angle_beta   90.00
_cell.angle_gamma   90.00
#
_symmetry.space_group_name_H-M   'P 1'
#
loop_
_entity.id
_entity.type
_entity.pdbx_description
1 polymer ?
#
loop_
_entity_poly.entity_id
_entity_poly.type
_entity_poly.pdbx_seq_one_letter_code
_entity_poly.pdbx_strand_id
1 'polypeptide(L)'
;LFVIQRSDEGRWLFRNAGDQLNKLLGRDLGQHDCLDFWTGHDRRMVESLIDSVRESRKPGILHATGDTLTGTSVNIELTFAPLPNPQKAANQSRLLGLYQVLQPQLILKGRPVWRHRVTAIYPPKPDRQPPQVRLVASND
;
A
#
# COMPACT_ATOMS: atom_id res chain seq x y z
N LEU A 1 8.11 -8.58 2.81
CA LEU A 1 8.38 -7.30 3.50
C LEU A 1 9.16 -6.39 2.57
N PHE A 2 8.96 -5.08 2.69
CA PHE A 2 9.68 -4.05 1.96
C PHE A 2 9.72 -2.76 2.79
N VAL A 3 10.58 -1.82 2.43
CA VAL A 3 10.63 -0.48 3.01
C VAL A 3 10.49 0.54 1.89
N ILE A 4 9.55 1.46 2.04
CA ILE A 4 9.44 2.64 1.20
C ILE A 4 9.86 3.88 1.96
N GLN A 5 10.38 4.86 1.24
CA GLN A 5 10.77 6.14 1.79
C GLN A 5 10.33 7.26 0.85
N ARG A 6 9.81 8.33 1.45
CA ARG A 6 9.47 9.54 0.70
C ARG A 6 10.75 10.21 0.18
N SER A 7 10.80 10.49 -1.12
CA SER A 7 11.83 11.32 -1.73
C SER A 7 11.52 12.81 -1.52
N ASP A 8 12.49 13.68 -1.83
CA ASP A 8 12.30 15.13 -1.78
C ASP A 8 11.27 15.62 -2.83
N GLU A 9 11.12 14.87 -3.92
CA GLU A 9 10.10 15.07 -4.96
C GLU A 9 8.71 14.51 -4.57
N GLY A 10 8.56 13.97 -3.35
CA GLY A 10 7.30 13.46 -2.83
C GLY A 10 6.95 12.03 -3.25
N ARG A 11 7.81 11.33 -4.01
CA ARG A 11 7.60 9.94 -4.45
C ARG A 11 7.88 8.93 -3.34
N TRP A 12 7.23 7.77 -3.37
CA TRP A 12 7.42 6.72 -2.36
C TRP A 12 8.31 5.60 -2.88
N LEU A 13 9.63 5.81 -2.79
CA LEU A 13 10.61 4.92 -3.40
C LEU A 13 10.88 3.69 -2.53
N PHE A 14 10.95 2.50 -3.14
CA PHE A 14 11.48 1.32 -2.44
C PHE A 14 12.96 1.53 -2.12
N ARG A 15 13.29 1.44 -0.83
CA ARG A 15 14.67 1.42 -0.31
C ARG A 15 15.17 0.00 -0.08
N ASN A 16 14.26 -0.92 0.18
CA ASN A 16 14.54 -2.33 0.32
C ASN A 16 13.27 -3.10 -0.08
N ALA A 17 13.42 -4.14 -0.88
CA ALA A 17 12.38 -5.13 -1.10
C ALA A 17 13.05 -6.51 -1.10
N GLY A 18 12.47 -7.47 -0.39
CA GLY A 18 12.99 -8.83 -0.41
C GLY A 18 12.85 -9.47 -1.79
N ASP A 19 13.78 -10.36 -2.15
CA ASP A 19 13.82 -11.04 -3.47
C ASP A 19 12.51 -11.72 -3.85
N GLN A 20 11.77 -12.23 -2.87
CA GLN A 20 10.46 -12.84 -3.11
C GLN A 20 9.46 -11.81 -3.67
N LEU A 21 9.49 -10.57 -3.19
CA LEU A 21 8.61 -9.52 -3.70
C LEU A 21 9.01 -9.08 -5.11
N ASN A 22 10.32 -8.96 -5.38
CA ASN A 22 10.83 -8.68 -6.72
C ASN A 22 10.34 -9.75 -7.73
N LYS A 23 10.42 -11.04 -7.35
CA LYS A 23 9.89 -12.15 -8.16
C LYS A 23 8.38 -12.08 -8.33
N LEU A 24 7.62 -11.79 -7.27
CA LEU A 24 6.16 -11.67 -7.31
C LEU A 24 5.70 -10.52 -8.22
N LEU A 25 6.43 -9.41 -8.26
CA LEU A 25 6.10 -8.25 -9.09
C LEU A 25 6.86 -8.23 -10.44
N GLY A 26 7.69 -9.25 -10.69
CA GLY A 26 8.37 -9.47 -11.97
C GLY A 26 9.45 -8.44 -12.32
N ARG A 27 9.99 -7.69 -11.34
CA ARG A 27 11.04 -6.69 -11.55
C ARG A 27 11.83 -6.41 -10.27
N ASP A 28 13.03 -5.87 -10.44
CA ASP A 28 13.74 -5.25 -9.33
C ASP A 28 13.03 -3.96 -8.93
N LEU A 29 12.63 -3.88 -7.66
CA LEU A 29 11.88 -2.76 -7.11
C LEU A 29 12.78 -1.63 -6.64
N GLY A 30 14.10 -1.82 -6.59
CA GLY A 30 15.04 -0.78 -6.15
C GLY A 30 14.75 0.57 -6.81
N GLN A 31 14.58 1.61 -5.99
CA GLN A 31 14.31 3.01 -6.41
C GLN A 31 13.04 3.23 -7.24
N HIS A 32 12.20 2.22 -7.45
CA HIS A 32 10.90 2.42 -8.09
C HIS A 32 9.91 3.06 -7.12
N ASP A 33 8.95 3.82 -7.65
CA ASP A 33 7.88 4.37 -6.84
C ASP A 33 6.81 3.30 -6.59
N CYS A 34 6.46 3.13 -5.33
CA CYS A 34 5.44 2.18 -4.88
C CYS A 34 4.07 2.47 -5.50
N LEU A 35 3.79 3.72 -5.84
CA LEU A 35 2.53 4.10 -6.47
C LEU A 35 2.43 3.68 -7.94
N ASP A 36 3.53 3.27 -8.58
CA ASP A 36 3.54 2.90 -10.02
C ASP A 36 2.86 1.55 -10.30
N PHE A 37 2.58 0.75 -9.26
CA PHE A 37 1.79 -0.49 -9.36
C PHE A 37 0.27 -0.23 -9.41
N TRP A 38 -0.14 1.02 -9.18
CA TRP A 38 -1.54 1.41 -9.07
C TRP A 38 -1.85 2.44 -10.15
N THR A 39 -3.09 2.41 -10.66
CA THR A 39 -3.52 3.30 -11.76
C THR A 39 -4.83 3.99 -11.43
N GLY A 40 -5.09 5.13 -12.08
CA GLY A 40 -6.38 5.82 -11.98
C GLY A 40 -6.80 6.14 -10.54
N HIS A 41 -8.01 5.70 -10.17
CA HIS A 41 -8.57 5.92 -8.83
C HIS A 41 -7.82 5.16 -7.74
N ASP A 42 -7.40 3.93 -8.04
CA ASP A 42 -6.67 3.06 -7.12
C ASP A 42 -5.35 3.71 -6.67
N ARG A 43 -4.65 4.37 -7.59
CA ARG A 43 -3.43 5.11 -7.24
C ARG A 43 -3.68 6.17 -6.16
N ARG A 44 -4.72 7.00 -6.34
CA ARG A 44 -5.08 8.06 -5.39
C ARG A 44 -5.51 7.49 -4.03
N MET A 45 -6.23 6.37 -4.06
CA MET A 45 -6.66 5.66 -2.86
C MET A 45 -5.46 5.13 -2.05
N VAL A 46 -4.49 4.50 -2.71
CA VAL A 46 -3.28 4.01 -2.05
C VAL A 46 -2.40 5.14 -1.54
N GLU A 47 -2.26 6.22 -2.30
CA GLU A 47 -1.58 7.44 -1.88
C GLU A 47 -2.20 8.02 -0.59
N SER A 48 -3.53 8.16 -0.56
CA SER A 48 -4.25 8.64 0.62
C SER A 48 -4.08 7.74 1.85
N LEU A 49 -4.05 6.41 1.66
CA LEU A 49 -3.77 5.46 2.74
C LEU A 49 -2.35 5.66 3.29
N ILE A 50 -1.35 5.76 2.40
CA ILE A 50 0.05 5.96 2.78
C ILE A 50 0.23 7.28 3.56
N ASP A 51 -0.40 8.36 3.10
CA ASP A 51 -0.38 9.65 3.79
C ASP A 51 -1.04 9.56 5.17
N SER A 52 -2.19 8.89 5.27
CA SER A 52 -2.87 8.66 6.55
C SER A 52 -1.98 7.90 7.55
N VAL A 53 -1.31 6.83 7.10
CA VAL A 53 -0.35 6.04 7.90
C VAL A 53 0.82 6.90 8.38
N ARG A 54 1.37 7.74 7.50
CA ARG A 54 2.46 8.65 7.83
C ARG A 54 2.03 9.66 8.91
N GLU A 55 0.89 10.29 8.72
CA GLU A 55 0.41 11.38 9.57
C GLU A 55 -0.06 10.88 10.94
N SER A 56 -0.85 9.80 10.96
CA SER A 56 -1.35 9.23 12.21
C SER A 56 -0.29 8.43 12.97
N ARG A 57 0.85 8.11 12.33
CA ARG A 57 1.89 7.21 12.85
C ARG A 57 1.32 5.88 13.35
N LYS A 58 0.36 5.31 12.61
CA LYS A 58 -0.30 4.04 12.93
C LYS A 58 -0.45 3.19 11.66
N PRO A 59 -0.58 1.85 11.79
CA PRO A 59 -0.69 0.97 10.63
C PRO A 59 -1.99 1.18 9.85
N GLY A 60 -1.93 0.93 8.55
CA GLY A 60 -3.07 0.91 7.64
C GLY A 60 -2.99 -0.31 6.72
N ILE A 61 -4.14 -0.82 6.30
CA ILE A 61 -4.24 -2.05 5.50
C ILE A 61 -5.03 -1.76 4.23
N LEU A 62 -4.62 -2.40 3.15
CA LEU A 62 -5.28 -2.38 1.85
C LEU A 62 -5.52 -3.83 1.42
N HIS A 63 -6.74 -4.13 1.00
CA HIS A 63 -7.04 -5.32 0.21
C HIS A 63 -7.13 -4.96 -1.26
N ALA A 64 -6.60 -5.86 -2.08
CA ALA A 64 -6.59 -5.72 -3.52
C ALA A 64 -6.74 -7.08 -4.20
N THR A 65 -7.04 -7.03 -5.50
CA THR A 65 -6.82 -8.15 -6.41
C THR A 65 -5.57 -7.90 -7.25
N GLY A 66 -4.94 -8.97 -7.70
CA GLY A 66 -3.78 -8.93 -8.58
C GLY A 66 -3.94 -9.91 -9.72
N ASP A 67 -3.74 -9.44 -10.94
CA ASP A 67 -3.82 -10.26 -12.15
C ASP A 67 -2.45 -10.52 -12.74
N THR A 68 -2.18 -11.76 -13.13
CA THR A 68 -1.08 -12.08 -14.04
C THR A 68 -1.48 -11.79 -15.48
N LEU A 69 -0.50 -11.61 -16.38
CA LEU A 69 -0.78 -11.41 -17.82
C LEU A 69 -1.53 -12.58 -18.47
N THR A 70 -1.46 -13.77 -17.88
CA THR A 70 -2.17 -14.97 -18.36
C THR A 70 -3.59 -15.09 -17.76
N GLY A 71 -4.08 -14.06 -17.08
CA GLY A 71 -5.44 -14.01 -16.55
C GLY A 71 -5.67 -14.74 -15.22
N THR A 72 -4.62 -15.15 -14.51
CA THR A 72 -4.79 -15.70 -13.14
C THR A 72 -4.95 -14.54 -12.18
N SER A 73 -6.04 -14.53 -11.40
CA SER A 73 -6.32 -13.50 -10.40
C SER A 73 -6.10 -14.04 -8.99
N VAL A 74 -5.55 -13.20 -8.10
CA VAL A 74 -5.32 -13.51 -6.69
C VAL A 74 -5.75 -12.35 -5.80
N ASN A 75 -6.10 -12.66 -4.55
CA ASN A 75 -6.35 -11.66 -3.52
C ASN A 75 -5.04 -11.34 -2.83
N ILE A 76 -4.86 -10.06 -2.54
CA ILE A 76 -3.64 -9.50 -1.99
C ILE A 76 -4.01 -8.63 -0.79
N GLU A 77 -3.22 -8.75 0.27
CA GLU A 77 -3.20 -7.79 1.36
C GLU A 77 -1.88 -7.01 1.34
N LEU A 78 -1.97 -5.68 1.41
CA LEU A 78 -0.85 -4.80 1.72
C LEU A 78 -1.06 -4.18 3.10
N THR A 79 -0.06 -4.29 3.95
CA THR A 79 -0.01 -3.56 5.22
C THR A 79 1.11 -2.53 5.17
N PHE A 80 0.82 -1.30 5.57
CA PHE A 80 1.80 -0.24 5.77
C PHE A 80 1.86 0.12 7.25
N ALA A 81 3.08 0.23 7.79
CA ALA A 81 3.32 0.67 9.15
C ALA A 81 4.44 1.73 9.18
N PRO A 82 4.37 2.74 10.05
CA PRO A 82 5.44 3.70 10.20
C PRO A 82 6.72 3.02 10.68
N LEU A 83 7.85 3.32 10.05
CA LEU A 83 9.15 2.85 10.48
C LEU A 83 9.93 4.02 11.10
N PRO A 84 10.34 3.94 12.38
CA PRO A 84 11.14 5.00 13.00
C PRO A 84 12.41 5.26 12.22
N ASN A 85 12.69 6.52 11.92
CA ASN A 85 13.95 6.91 11.31
C ASN A 85 14.96 7.26 12.40
N PRO A 86 16.11 6.55 12.50
CA PRO A 86 17.14 6.87 13.49
C PRO A 86 17.82 8.23 13.23
N GLN A 87 17.80 8.73 11.99
CA GLN A 87 18.33 10.04 11.64
C GLN A 87 17.20 11.07 11.62
N LYS A 88 17.32 12.12 12.43
CA LYS A 88 16.37 13.25 12.59
C LYS A 88 16.26 14.16 11.34
N ALA A 89 16.43 13.63 10.13
CA ALA A 89 16.11 14.37 8.92
C ALA A 89 14.58 14.43 8.81
N ALA A 90 14.01 15.56 9.23
CA ALA A 90 12.57 15.75 9.47
C ALA A 90 11.66 15.39 8.27
N ASN A 91 12.20 15.36 7.05
CA ASN A 91 11.43 15.12 5.82
C ASN A 91 11.50 13.67 5.31
N GLN A 92 12.35 12.80 5.87
CA GLN A 92 12.51 11.43 5.38
C GLN A 92 11.57 10.47 6.12
N SER A 93 10.30 10.47 5.71
CA SER A 93 9.31 9.50 6.16
C SER A 93 9.60 8.12 5.58
N ARG A 94 9.71 7.10 6.45
CA ARG A 94 9.89 5.70 6.07
C ARG A 94 8.71 4.88 6.55
N LEU A 95 8.22 3.99 5.70
CA LEU A 95 7.19 3.02 6.04
C LEU A 95 7.71 1.61 5.79
N LEU A 96 7.39 0.70 6.71
CA LEU A 96 7.51 -0.73 6.52
C LEU A 96 6.25 -1.21 5.80
N GLY A 97 6.45 -1.98 4.74
CA GLY A 97 5.39 -2.60 3.97
C GLY A 97 5.43 -4.11 4.03
N LEU A 98 4.26 -4.74 4.07
CA LEU A 98 4.09 -6.17 3.88
C LEU A 98 3.13 -6.38 2.71
N TYR A 99 3.53 -7.23 1.77
CA TYR A 99 2.73 -7.64 0.62
C TYR A 99 2.51 -9.14 0.73
N GLN A 100 1.25 -9.57 0.75
CA GLN A 100 0.88 -10.97 0.90
C GLN A 100 -0.15 -11.36 -0.14
N VAL A 101 0.12 -12.45 -0.85
CA VAL A 101 -0.89 -13.17 -1.63
C VAL A 101 -1.66 -14.06 -0.65
N LEU A 102 -2.98 -13.93 -0.60
CA LEU A 102 -3.82 -14.62 0.37
C LEU A 102 -4.11 -16.07 -0.03
N GLN A 103 -4.00 -16.39 -1.31
CA GLN A 103 -4.02 -17.77 -1.84
C GLN A 103 -2.63 -18.41 -1.79
N PRO A 104 -2.55 -19.77 -1.86
CA PRO A 104 -1.29 -20.46 -2.05
C PRO A 104 -0.55 -19.94 -3.29
N GLN A 105 0.72 -19.54 -3.13
CA GLN A 105 1.52 -18.92 -4.22
C GLN A 105 1.68 -19.84 -5.44
N LEU A 106 1.54 -21.15 -5.28
CA LEU A 106 1.57 -22.13 -6.38
C LEU A 106 0.55 -21.80 -7.50
N ILE A 107 -0.55 -21.12 -7.17
CA ILE A 107 -1.56 -20.69 -8.15
C ILE A 107 -0.97 -19.76 -9.23
N LEU A 108 0.03 -18.96 -8.87
CA LEU A 108 0.71 -18.06 -9.78
C LEU A 108 1.61 -18.80 -10.77
N LYS A 109 2.05 -20.04 -10.44
CA LYS A 109 2.95 -20.85 -11.27
C LYS A 109 4.22 -20.10 -11.70
N GLY A 110 4.77 -19.28 -10.79
CA GLY A 110 5.95 -18.44 -11.05
C GLY A 110 5.70 -17.20 -11.91
N ARG A 111 4.45 -16.96 -12.36
CA ARG A 111 4.10 -15.77 -13.15
C ARG A 111 3.97 -14.55 -12.22
N PRO A 112 4.49 -13.38 -12.63
CA PRO A 112 4.39 -12.18 -11.83
C PRO A 112 2.95 -11.63 -11.82
N VAL A 113 2.61 -10.97 -10.72
CA VAL A 113 1.41 -10.13 -10.60
C VAL A 113 1.70 -8.80 -11.30
N TRP A 114 0.89 -8.47 -12.30
CA TRP A 114 1.11 -7.33 -13.18
C TRP A 114 0.19 -6.16 -12.88
N ARG A 115 -1.10 -6.43 -12.67
CA ARG A 115 -2.11 -5.40 -12.46
C ARG A 115 -2.76 -5.56 -11.10
N HIS A 116 -2.81 -4.49 -10.33
CA HIS A 116 -3.49 -4.44 -9.06
C HIS A 116 -4.79 -3.66 -9.17
N ARG A 117 -5.79 -4.06 -8.37
CA ARG A 117 -7.03 -3.32 -8.19
C ARG A 117 -7.44 -3.30 -6.73
N VAL A 118 -7.70 -2.12 -6.19
CA VAL A 118 -8.12 -1.96 -4.79
C VAL A 118 -9.52 -2.52 -4.59
N THR A 119 -9.73 -3.31 -3.53
CA THR A 119 -11.04 -3.85 -3.15
C THR A 119 -11.54 -3.32 -1.81
N ALA A 120 -10.64 -3.01 -0.88
CA ALA A 120 -11.00 -2.35 0.38
C ALA A 120 -9.79 -1.62 0.99
N ILE A 121 -10.05 -0.51 1.69
CA ILE A 121 -9.04 0.22 2.46
C ILE A 121 -9.48 0.29 3.91
N TYR A 122 -8.56 -0.02 4.81
CA TYR A 122 -8.71 0.10 6.24
C TYR A 122 -7.67 1.12 6.73
N PRO A 123 -8.04 2.41 6.77
CA PRO A 123 -7.11 3.44 7.22
C PRO A 123 -6.82 3.29 8.72
N PRO A 124 -5.75 3.91 9.23
CA PRO A 124 -5.46 3.87 10.65
C PRO A 124 -6.62 4.41 11.49
N LYS A 125 -6.91 3.74 12.62
CA LYS A 125 -7.98 4.19 13.51
C LYS A 125 -7.65 5.58 14.08
N PRO A 126 -8.56 6.56 13.96
CA PRO A 126 -8.34 7.90 14.52
C PRO A 126 -8.22 7.82 16.05
N ASP A 127 -7.38 8.69 16.63
CA ASP A 127 -7.23 8.80 18.09
C ASP A 127 -8.47 9.37 18.79
N ARG A 128 -9.25 10.17 18.07
CA ARG A 128 -10.52 10.72 18.56
C ARG A 128 -11.66 10.17 17.75
N GLN A 129 -12.71 9.73 18.45
CA GLN A 129 -13.99 9.45 17.81
C GLN A 129 -14.47 10.76 17.15
N PRO A 130 -14.75 10.75 15.83
CA PRO A 130 -15.32 11.92 15.19
C PRO A 130 -16.67 12.24 15.87
N PRO A 131 -17.06 13.52 15.95
CA PRO A 131 -18.38 13.88 16.47
C PRO A 131 -19.45 13.10 15.70
N GLN A 132 -20.40 12.50 16.42
CA GLN A 132 -21.47 11.74 15.78
C GLN A 132 -22.36 12.70 14.99
N VAL A 133 -22.18 12.72 13.67
CA VAL A 133 -23.03 13.50 12.77
C VAL A 133 -24.34 12.72 12.62
N ARG A 134 -25.42 13.25 13.21
CA ARG A 134 -26.76 12.70 13.01
C ARG A 134 -27.32 13.29 11.72
N LEU A 135 -27.40 12.46 10.68
CA LEU A 135 -28.09 12.84 9.45
C LEU A 135 -29.59 12.93 9.75
N VAL A 136 -30.16 14.12 9.59
CA VAL A 136 -31.61 14.34 9.65
C VAL A 136 -32.03 14.73 8.24
N ALA A 137 -32.86 13.91 7.61
CA ALA A 137 -33.54 14.29 6.38
C ALA A 137 -34.87 14.96 6.79
N SER A 138 -35.08 16.20 6.37
CA SER A 138 -36.40 16.84 6.40
C SER A 138 -37.03 16.61 5.03
N ASN A 139 -38.19 15.96 5.00
CA ASN A 139 -39.05 15.96 3.83
C ASN A 139 -40.09 17.05 4.06
N ASP A 140 -39.95 18.16 3.35
CA ASP A 140 -41.03 19.13 3.11
C ASP A 140 -41.73 18.80 1.78
#